data_AF-A0A376DX50-F1
#
_entry.id   AF-A0A376DX50-F1
#
_cell.length_a   1.000
_cell.length_b   1.000
_cell.length_c   1.000
_cell.angle_alpha   90.00
_cell.angle_beta   90.00
_cell.angle_gamma   90.00
#
_symmetry.space_group_name_H-M   'P 1'
#
loop_
_entity.id
_entity.type
_entity.pdbx_description
1 polymer ?
#
loop_
_entity_poly.entity_id
_entity_poly.type
_entity_poly.pdbx_seq_one_letter_code
_entity_poly.pdbx_strand_id
1 'polypeptide(L)'
;MIAALEQKGKHRVSAPLEMKITVQGGVGTSEEHEFLLENYHVDSVGWGSPFLLVPEATSVDTETRNLLLKSGEKDFYLSNISPLGVPFNTVRGTSNEVLKERKEAAGKYGSSCPKKLLALSKEFSPQGTCYCI
;
A
#
# COMPACT_ATOMS: atom_id res chain seq x y z
N MET A 1 -4.09 30.68 -17.72
CA MET A 1 -3.74 29.43 -18.43
C MET A 1 -4.10 29.48 -19.91
N ILE A 2 -5.33 29.89 -20.27
CA ILE A 2 -5.80 29.99 -21.67
C ILE A 2 -4.94 30.95 -22.52
N ALA A 3 -4.70 32.17 -22.03
CA ALA A 3 -3.86 33.16 -22.73
C ALA A 3 -2.43 32.67 -23.02
N ALA A 4 -1.87 31.81 -22.15
CA ALA A 4 -0.54 31.23 -22.33
C ALA A 4 -0.51 30.10 -23.37
N LEU A 5 -1.62 29.40 -23.59
CA LEU A 5 -1.77 28.41 -24.66
C LEU A 5 -1.95 29.08 -26.02
N GLU A 6 -2.71 30.17 -26.07
CA GLU A 6 -2.91 30.98 -27.28
C GLU A 6 -1.60 31.61 -27.77
N GLN A 7 -0.81 32.22 -26.87
CA GLN A 7 0.52 32.75 -27.24
C GLN A 7 1.47 31.68 -27.79
N LYS A 8 1.27 30.40 -27.43
CA LYS A 8 2.10 29.28 -27.87
C LYS A 8 1.54 28.54 -29.09
N GLY A 9 0.46 29.04 -29.70
CA GLY A 9 -0.20 28.39 -30.85
C GLY A 9 -0.76 27.00 -30.55
N LYS A 10 -1.05 26.70 -29.28
CA LYS A 10 -1.57 25.40 -28.84
C LYS A 10 -3.10 25.42 -28.74
N HIS A 11 -3.72 24.24 -28.89
CA HIS A 11 -5.16 24.09 -28.75
C HIS A 11 -5.64 24.60 -27.39
N ARG A 12 -6.63 25.49 -27.45
CA ARG A 12 -7.32 26.00 -26.28
C ARG A 12 -8.35 24.99 -25.77
N VAL A 13 -8.56 25.02 -24.47
CA VAL A 13 -9.67 24.32 -23.81
C VAL A 13 -10.86 25.28 -23.81
N SER A 14 -11.93 24.94 -24.54
CA SER A 14 -13.11 25.82 -24.74
C SER A 14 -14.10 25.80 -23.57
N ALA A 15 -14.11 24.72 -22.78
CA ALA A 15 -14.95 24.54 -21.61
C ALA A 15 -14.20 23.69 -20.56
N PRO A 16 -14.53 23.80 -19.26
CA PRO A 16 -13.98 22.92 -18.24
C PRO A 16 -14.16 21.45 -18.63
N LEU A 17 -13.14 20.63 -18.37
CA LEU A 17 -13.25 19.19 -18.56
C LEU A 17 -14.25 18.62 -17.54
N GLU A 18 -14.95 17.57 -17.95
CA GLU A 18 -15.82 16.80 -17.06
C GLU A 18 -15.01 16.28 -15.87
N MET A 19 -15.50 16.56 -14.66
CA MET A 19 -14.91 16.03 -13.43
C MET A 19 -15.56 14.69 -13.12
N LYS A 20 -14.74 13.64 -13.09
CA LYS A 20 -15.18 12.30 -12.70
C LYS A 20 -14.74 11.98 -11.27
N ILE A 21 -15.64 11.40 -10.49
CA ILE A 21 -15.43 10.99 -9.11
C ILE A 21 -15.40 9.48 -9.05
N THR A 22 -14.30 8.93 -8.54
CA THR A 22 -14.14 7.49 -8.33
C THR A 22 -13.94 7.19 -6.86
N VAL A 23 -14.53 6.10 -6.38
CA VAL A 23 -14.41 5.66 -4.99
C VAL A 23 -13.70 4.31 -4.87
N GLN A 24 -12.93 4.15 -3.81
CA GLN A 24 -12.12 2.95 -3.58
C GLN A 24 -12.00 2.70 -2.07
N GLY A 25 -11.83 1.44 -1.68
CA GLY A 25 -11.60 1.04 -0.30
C GLY A 25 -12.85 0.41 0.34
N GLY A 26 -12.71 -0.82 0.82
CA GLY A 26 -13.79 -1.55 1.48
C GLY A 26 -14.78 -2.25 0.54
N VAL A 27 -14.60 -2.17 -0.78
CA VAL A 27 -15.47 -2.83 -1.77
C VAL A 27 -14.96 -4.23 -2.05
N GLY A 28 -15.76 -5.24 -1.72
CA GLY A 28 -15.45 -6.66 -1.88
C GLY A 28 -16.42 -7.44 -2.78
N THR A 29 -17.60 -6.88 -3.05
CA THR A 29 -18.69 -7.57 -3.76
C THR A 29 -19.30 -6.73 -4.88
N SER A 30 -19.94 -7.40 -5.84
CA SER A 30 -20.66 -6.75 -6.95
C SER A 30 -21.79 -5.86 -6.45
N GLU A 31 -22.47 -6.30 -5.41
CA GLU A 31 -23.59 -5.65 -4.78
C GLU A 31 -23.16 -4.33 -4.13
N GLU A 32 -22.02 -4.31 -3.44
CA GLU A 32 -21.43 -3.07 -2.90
C GLU A 32 -21.01 -2.10 -4.00
N HIS A 33 -20.48 -2.62 -5.12
CA HIS A 33 -20.11 -1.81 -6.27
C HIS A 33 -21.34 -1.15 -6.91
N GLU A 34 -22.38 -1.93 -7.18
CA GLU A 34 -23.65 -1.42 -7.73
C GLU A 34 -24.31 -0.43 -6.77
N PHE A 35 -24.34 -0.75 -5.47
CA PHE A 35 -24.83 0.15 -4.44
C PHE A 35 -24.14 1.52 -4.48
N LEU A 36 -22.82 1.55 -4.63
CA LEU A 36 -22.06 2.81 -4.69
C LEU A 36 -22.36 3.62 -5.96
N LEU A 37 -22.52 2.96 -7.11
CA LEU A 37 -22.89 3.62 -8.36
C LEU A 37 -24.31 4.21 -8.29
N GLU A 38 -25.28 3.42 -7.81
CA GLU A 38 -26.69 3.81 -7.82
C GLU A 38 -27.04 4.85 -6.73
N ASN A 39 -26.49 4.71 -5.52
CA ASN A 39 -26.86 5.58 -4.41
C ASN A 39 -26.04 6.88 -4.38
N TYR A 40 -24.75 6.81 -4.75
CA TYR A 40 -23.85 7.97 -4.70
C TYR A 40 -23.53 8.57 -6.06
N HIS A 41 -24.04 7.98 -7.16
CA HIS A 41 -23.87 8.50 -8.52
C HIS A 41 -22.40 8.77 -8.87
N VAL A 42 -21.49 7.90 -8.38
CA VAL A 42 -20.06 7.98 -8.66
C VAL A 42 -19.79 7.45 -10.06
N ASP A 43 -18.77 7.98 -10.75
CA ASP A 43 -18.44 7.58 -12.12
C ASP A 43 -17.82 6.19 -12.21
N SER A 44 -17.13 5.75 -11.14
CA SER A 44 -16.48 4.45 -11.10
C SER A 44 -16.13 4.03 -9.66
N VAL A 45 -15.97 2.72 -9.47
CA VAL A 45 -15.59 2.12 -8.20
C VAL A 45 -14.40 1.19 -8.43
N GLY A 46 -13.33 1.38 -7.68
CA GLY A 46 -12.12 0.56 -7.77
C GLY A 46 -12.04 -0.51 -6.68
N TRP A 47 -11.54 -1.68 -7.08
CA TRP A 47 -11.37 -2.85 -6.24
C TRP A 47 -9.89 -3.11 -6.02
N GLY A 48 -9.49 -3.40 -4.78
CA GLY A 48 -8.09 -3.64 -4.41
C GLY A 48 -7.89 -5.03 -3.83
N SER A 49 -8.26 -5.20 -2.56
CA SER A 49 -8.00 -6.43 -1.80
C SER A 49 -8.52 -7.73 -2.46
N PRO A 50 -9.72 -7.78 -3.09
CA PRO A 50 -10.18 -9.00 -3.75
C PRO A 50 -9.28 -9.44 -4.91
N PHE A 51 -8.66 -8.51 -5.63
CA PHE A 51 -7.75 -8.84 -6.74
C PHE A 51 -6.48 -9.54 -6.27
N LEU A 52 -6.07 -9.40 -5.00
CA LEU A 52 -4.93 -10.13 -4.43
C LEU A 52 -5.18 -11.65 -4.38
N LEU A 53 -6.44 -12.08 -4.45
CA LEU A 53 -6.82 -13.48 -4.48
C LEU A 53 -6.78 -14.09 -5.88
N VAL A 54 -6.68 -13.26 -6.93
CA VAL A 54 -6.69 -13.70 -8.33
C VAL A 54 -5.26 -13.98 -8.78
N PRO A 55 -4.88 -15.26 -9.04
CA PRO A 55 -3.52 -15.63 -9.40
C PRO A 55 -3.05 -15.06 -10.74
N GLU A 56 -3.98 -14.80 -11.65
CA GLU A 56 -3.69 -14.21 -12.97
C GLU A 56 -3.44 -12.70 -12.89
N ALA A 57 -3.99 -12.02 -11.88
CA ALA A 57 -3.88 -10.58 -11.73
C ALA A 57 -2.71 -10.16 -10.84
N THR A 58 -2.25 -11.03 -9.93
CA THR A 58 -1.25 -10.67 -8.92
C THR A 58 -0.21 -11.77 -8.67
N SER A 59 1.05 -11.35 -8.50
CA SER A 59 2.19 -12.24 -8.21
C SER A 59 2.32 -12.60 -6.72
N VAL A 60 1.22 -12.58 -5.97
CA VAL A 60 1.20 -12.94 -4.53
C VAL A 60 1.52 -14.43 -4.41
N ASP A 61 2.43 -14.76 -3.48
CA ASP A 61 2.80 -16.15 -3.22
C ASP A 61 1.63 -16.95 -2.62
N THR A 62 1.73 -18.28 -2.69
CA THR A 62 0.63 -19.16 -2.27
C THR A 62 0.36 -19.10 -0.76
N GLU A 63 1.39 -18.90 0.06
CA GLU A 63 1.26 -18.82 1.52
C GLU A 63 0.49 -17.55 1.91
N THR A 64 0.90 -16.41 1.36
CA THR A 64 0.25 -15.11 1.58
C THR A 64 -1.19 -15.12 1.05
N ARG A 65 -1.45 -15.71 -0.13
CA ARG A 65 -2.83 -15.82 -0.66
C ARG A 65 -3.71 -16.66 0.27
N ASN A 66 -3.20 -17.79 0.78
CA ASN A 66 -3.93 -18.63 1.73
C ASN A 66 -4.17 -17.93 3.07
N LEU A 67 -3.24 -17.08 3.52
CA LEU A 67 -3.44 -16.22 4.69
C LEU A 67 -4.61 -15.26 4.45
N LEU A 68 -4.59 -14.53 3.33
CA LEU A 68 -5.65 -13.58 2.97
C LEU A 68 -7.02 -14.26 2.84
N LEU A 69 -7.09 -15.45 2.24
CA LEU A 69 -8.33 -16.23 2.11
C LEU A 69 -8.95 -16.63 3.46
N LYS A 70 -8.13 -16.84 4.49
CA LYS A 70 -8.58 -17.28 5.82
C LYS A 70 -8.80 -16.12 6.79
N SER A 71 -8.32 -14.93 6.44
CA SER A 71 -8.34 -13.77 7.32
C SER A 71 -9.75 -13.18 7.39
N GLY A 72 -10.25 -12.96 8.61
CA GLY A 72 -11.49 -12.24 8.87
C GLY A 72 -11.25 -10.77 9.21
N GLU A 73 -12.33 -10.06 9.51
CA GLU A 73 -12.30 -8.62 9.85
C GLU A 73 -11.33 -8.29 11.01
N LYS A 74 -11.28 -9.15 12.04
CA LYS A 74 -10.47 -8.94 13.26
C LYS A 74 -8.98 -9.20 13.06
N ASP A 75 -8.61 -9.83 11.94
CA ASP A 75 -7.22 -10.13 11.61
C ASP A 75 -6.52 -8.92 10.97
N PHE A 76 -7.27 -7.88 10.59
CA PHE A 76 -6.72 -6.64 10.06
C PHE A 76 -6.53 -5.61 11.18
N TYR A 77 -5.44 -4.85 11.11
CA TYR A 77 -5.14 -3.79 12.05
C TYR A 77 -4.34 -2.67 11.41
N LEU A 78 -4.47 -1.48 11.99
CA LEU A 78 -3.68 -0.33 11.60
C LEU A 78 -2.29 -0.44 12.24
N SER A 79 -1.30 -0.65 11.41
CA SER A 79 0.07 -0.94 11.83
C SER A 79 0.96 0.29 11.73
N ASN A 80 1.83 0.47 12.72
CA ASN A 80 2.87 1.52 12.76
C ASN A 80 4.20 1.00 12.23
N ILE A 81 4.18 0.07 11.28
CA ILE A 81 5.38 -0.55 10.72
C ILE A 81 6.17 0.37 9.79
N SER A 82 5.55 1.49 9.36
CA SER A 82 6.20 2.43 8.47
C SER A 82 7.30 3.20 9.20
N PRO A 83 8.52 3.24 8.65
CA PRO A 83 9.58 4.11 9.17
C PRO A 83 9.18 5.60 9.14
N LEU A 84 8.27 5.98 8.24
CA LEU A 84 7.81 7.35 8.05
C LEU A 84 6.61 7.73 8.93
N GLY A 85 6.19 6.85 9.85
CA GLY A 85 5.03 7.09 10.73
C GLY A 85 3.68 7.07 10.02
N VAL A 86 3.63 6.63 8.75
CA VAL A 86 2.38 6.49 7.99
C VAL A 86 1.75 5.14 8.33
N PRO A 87 0.51 5.10 8.85
CA PRO A 87 -0.12 3.84 9.20
C PRO A 87 -0.50 3.02 7.96
N PHE A 88 -0.29 1.69 8.02
CA PHE A 88 -0.73 0.76 6.98
C PHE A 88 -1.74 -0.24 7.53
N ASN A 89 -2.78 -0.55 6.75
CA ASN A 89 -3.67 -1.65 7.07
C ASN A 89 -2.96 -2.98 6.78
N THR A 90 -2.71 -3.77 7.81
CA THR A 90 -1.90 -4.98 7.76
C THR A 90 -2.69 -6.15 8.30
N VAL A 91 -2.50 -7.32 7.71
CA VAL A 91 -3.06 -8.59 8.18
C VAL A 91 -2.12 -9.22 9.22
N ARG A 92 -2.68 -9.80 10.28
CA ARG A 92 -1.90 -10.53 11.30
C ARG A 92 -1.35 -11.84 10.76
N GLY A 93 -0.21 -12.27 11.28
CA GLY A 93 0.41 -13.54 10.91
C GLY A 93 1.21 -13.47 9.62
N THR A 94 1.62 -12.27 9.18
CA THR A 94 2.57 -12.14 8.07
C THR A 94 3.92 -12.74 8.45
N SER A 95 4.63 -13.29 7.47
CA SER A 95 5.97 -13.84 7.67
C SER A 95 6.95 -12.84 8.28
N ASN A 96 6.78 -11.55 7.95
CA ASN A 96 7.62 -10.48 8.46
C ASN A 96 7.35 -10.16 9.94
N GLU A 97 6.08 -10.26 10.38
CA GLU A 97 5.70 -10.13 11.80
C GLU A 97 6.33 -11.26 12.62
N VAL A 98 6.18 -12.51 12.17
CA VAL A 98 6.79 -13.68 12.84
C VAL A 98 8.32 -13.56 12.90
N LEU A 99 8.95 -13.08 11.82
CA LEU A 99 10.40 -12.87 11.80
C LEU A 99 10.83 -11.77 12.78
N LYS A 100 10.05 -10.69 12.87
CA LYS A 100 10.29 -9.59 13.80
C LYS A 100 10.21 -10.08 15.25
N GLU A 101 9.15 -10.79 15.63
CA GLU A 101 8.99 -11.33 16.99
C GLU A 101 10.13 -12.26 17.39
N ARG A 102 10.54 -13.17 16.49
CA ARG A 102 11.70 -14.06 16.72
C ARG A 102 13.00 -13.30 16.95
N LYS A 103 13.20 -12.21 16.22
CA LYS A 103 14.37 -11.34 16.31
C LYS A 103 14.39 -10.55 17.61
N GLU A 104 13.24 -10.02 18.03
CA GLU A 104 13.06 -9.35 19.31
C GLU A 104 13.35 -10.31 20.48
N ALA A 105 12.82 -11.54 20.42
CA ALA A 105 13.10 -12.58 21.42
C ALA A 105 14.59 -12.95 21.49
N ALA A 106 15.31 -12.87 20.36
CA ALA A 106 16.75 -13.10 20.30
C ALA A 106 17.60 -11.86 20.63
N GLY A 107 16.98 -10.73 20.97
CA GLY A 107 17.67 -9.45 21.21
C GLY A 107 18.36 -8.85 19.98
N LYS A 108 17.98 -9.28 18.77
CA LYS A 108 18.59 -8.87 17.50
C LYS A 108 17.59 -8.12 16.62
N TYR A 109 17.52 -6.81 16.81
CA TYR A 109 16.60 -5.95 16.07
C TYR A 109 17.07 -5.66 14.63
N GLY A 110 16.13 -5.37 13.74
CA GLY A 110 16.40 -4.93 12.36
C GLY A 110 16.56 -6.04 11.32
N SER A 111 16.52 -5.65 10.05
CA SER A 111 16.76 -6.54 8.90
C SER A 111 18.25 -6.71 8.64
N SER A 112 18.67 -7.92 8.24
CA SER A 112 20.04 -8.14 7.78
C SER A 112 20.24 -7.34 6.49
N CYS A 113 21.26 -6.48 6.45
CA CYS A 113 21.62 -5.72 5.25
C CYS A 113 22.81 -6.42 4.56
N PRO A 114 22.58 -7.40 3.66
CA PRO A 114 23.65 -8.21 3.07
C PRO A 114 24.63 -7.36 2.24
N LYS A 115 24.13 -6.32 1.56
CA LYS A 115 24.94 -5.44 0.70
C LYS A 115 25.61 -4.28 1.45
N LYS A 116 25.24 -4.03 2.72
CA LYS A 116 25.78 -2.96 3.59
C LYS A 116 25.86 -1.56 2.96
N LEU A 117 25.07 -1.26 1.93
CA LEU A 117 25.12 0.03 1.21
C LEU A 117 24.79 1.24 2.10
N LEU A 118 24.04 1.01 3.19
CA LEU A 118 23.63 2.01 4.19
C LEU A 118 24.49 2.02 5.47
N ALA A 119 25.55 1.20 5.55
CA ALA A 119 26.44 1.17 6.71
C ALA A 119 27.45 2.33 6.65
N LEU A 120 26.97 3.56 6.76
CA LEU A 120 27.78 4.78 6.57
C LEU A 120 28.20 5.45 7.89
N SER A 121 27.46 5.28 8.99
CA SER A 121 27.78 5.95 10.26
C SER A 121 28.52 5.03 11.25
N LYS A 122 29.73 5.43 11.64
CA LYS A 122 30.53 4.83 12.73
C LYS A 122 30.36 5.53 14.07
N GLU A 123 29.47 6.51 14.14
CA GLU A 123 29.22 7.32 15.33
C GLU A 123 28.80 6.44 16.53
N PHE A 124 28.08 5.35 16.21
CA PHE A 124 27.49 4.34 17.08
C PHE A 124 28.43 3.23 17.56
N SER A 125 29.33 2.82 16.66
CA SER A 125 30.11 1.59 16.76
C SER A 125 31.25 1.62 15.74
N PRO A 126 32.45 1.11 16.08
CA PRO A 126 33.57 1.00 15.15
C PRO A 126 33.23 0.19 13.88
N GLN A 127 32.24 -0.69 13.99
CA GLN A 127 31.79 -1.60 12.93
C GLN A 127 30.83 -0.91 11.93
N GLY A 128 30.36 0.31 12.24
CA GLY A 128 29.35 1.03 11.46
C GLY A 128 27.94 0.48 11.74
N THR A 129 27.04 1.33 12.21
CA THR A 129 25.64 0.96 12.46
C THR A 129 24.77 1.47 11.31
N CYS A 130 23.92 0.60 10.76
CA CYS A 130 22.88 1.03 9.81
C CYS A 130 21.76 1.72 10.59
N TYR A 131 21.55 3.02 10.35
CA TYR A 131 20.35 3.72 10.78
C TYR A 131 19.26 3.42 9.76
N CYS A 132 18.29 2.60 10.16
CA CYS A 132 16.97 2.67 9.54
C CYS A 132 16.27 3.85 10.21
N ILE A 133 16.19 4.98 9.50
CA ILE A 133 15.07 5.91 9.73
C ILE A 133 13.85 5.25 9.13
#